data_AF-A0A381X1A5-F1
#
_entry.id   AF-A0A381X1A5-F1
#
_cell.length_a   1.000
_cell.length_b   1.000
_cell.length_c   1.000
_cell.angle_alpha   90.00
_cell.angle_beta   90.00
_cell.angle_gamma   90.00
#
_symmetry.space_group_name_H-M   'P 1'
#
loop_
_entity.id
_entity.type
_entity.pdbx_description
1 polymer ?
#
loop_
_entity_poly.entity_id
_entity_poly.type
_entity_poly.pdbx_seq_one_letter_code
_entity_poly.pdbx_strand_id
1 'polypeptide(L)'
;MFIRTEQTIQYFMRKGIKGEHHPYKRKKTLVIFKCDSCSDEFIRDKGRIDPKRLCDDYSHVCPNCDPKRFAQKRGVEQRRRLNLRVDSMIDITKL
;
A
#
# COMPACT_ATOMS: atom_id res chain seq x y z
N MET A 1 -0.47 6.56 2.36
CA MET A 1 0.78 6.85 3.11
C MET A 1 1.32 5.63 3.89
N PHE A 2 2.64 5.43 3.99
CA PHE A 2 3.27 4.44 4.87
C PHE A 2 3.38 4.96 6.30
N ILE A 3 3.00 4.15 7.30
CA ILE A 3 3.07 4.56 8.71
C ILE A 3 4.21 3.82 9.41
N ARG A 4 4.11 2.49 9.48
CA ARG A 4 5.06 1.67 10.24
C ARG A 4 5.07 0.22 9.77
N THR A 5 6.05 -0.51 10.24
CA THR A 5 6.20 -1.95 10.04
C THR A 5 6.07 -2.66 11.37
N GLU A 6 5.24 -3.70 11.43
CA GLU A 6 5.03 -4.54 12.60
C GLU A 6 5.48 -5.97 12.34
N GLN A 7 5.94 -6.66 13.39
CA GLN A 7 6.32 -8.07 13.30
C GLN A 7 5.36 -8.91 14.14
N THR A 8 4.75 -9.89 13.50
CA THR A 8 3.86 -10.85 14.16
C THR A 8 4.44 -12.25 14.07
N ILE A 9 4.14 -13.10 15.05
CA ILE A 9 4.53 -14.50 15.05
C ILE A 9 3.32 -15.30 14.59
N GLN A 10 3.48 -16.06 13.51
CA GLN A 10 2.43 -16.94 13.00
C GLN A 10 2.82 -18.40 13.28
N TYR A 11 1.87 -19.15 13.83
CA TYR A 11 2.02 -20.56 14.14
C TYR A 11 1.48 -21.40 12.99
N PHE A 12 2.21 -22.46 12.67
CA PHE A 12 1.88 -23.37 11.60
C PHE A 12 2.08 -24.81 12.06
N MET A 13 1.37 -25.73 11.43
CA MET A 13 1.52 -27.16 11.63
C MET A 13 2.14 -27.76 10.37
N ARG A 14 3.18 -28.60 10.55
CA ARG A 14 3.73 -29.42 9.46
C ARG A 14 3.46 -30.89 9.74
N LYS A 15 3.13 -31.64 8.70
CA LYS A 15 3.01 -33.10 8.78
C LYS A 15 4.41 -33.71 8.78
N GLY A 16 4.73 -34.48 9.81
CA GLY A 16 5.95 -35.27 9.92
C GLY A 16 5.89 -36.53 9.07
N ILE A 17 7.05 -37.17 8.91
CA ILE A 17 7.20 -38.38 8.08
C ILE A 17 6.30 -39.52 8.58
N LYS A 18 6.15 -39.65 9.91
CA LYS A 18 5.30 -40.64 10.56
C LYS A 18 3.81 -40.23 10.63
N GLY A 19 3.43 -39.09 10.05
CA GLY A 19 2.07 -38.56 10.08
C GLY A 19 1.73 -37.67 11.28
N GLU A 20 2.61 -37.61 12.30
CA GLU A 20 2.46 -36.70 13.44
C GLU A 20 2.61 -35.24 13.03
N HIS A 21 1.84 -34.34 13.63
CA HIS A 21 1.93 -32.91 13.32
C HIS A 21 2.89 -32.21 14.28
N HIS A 22 3.88 -31.49 13.74
CA HIS A 22 4.81 -30.70 14.52
C HIS A 22 4.49 -29.20 14.40
N PRO A 23 4.31 -28.47 15.51
CA PRO A 23 4.13 -27.03 15.47
C PRO A 23 5.46 -26.35 15.16
N TYR A 24 5.39 -25.28 14.38
CA TYR A 24 6.52 -24.38 14.16
C TYR A 24 6.03 -22.94 14.04
N LYS A 25 6.91 -21.99 14.37
CA LYS A 25 6.62 -20.55 14.33
C LYS A 25 7.43 -19.87 13.25
N ARG A 26 6.82 -18.95 12.51
CA ARG A 26 7.50 -18.05 11.57
C ARG A 26 7.23 -16.60 11.95
N LYS A 27 8.24 -15.75 11.81
CA LYS A 27 8.06 -14.30 11.92
C LYS A 27 7.49 -13.78 10.60
N LYS A 28 6.40 -13.03 10.68
CA LYS A 28 5.74 -12.38 9.56
C LYS A 28 5.82 -10.88 9.75
N THR A 29 6.31 -10.18 8.73
CA THR A 29 6.40 -8.73 8.74
C THR A 29 5.17 -8.15 8.04
N LEU A 30 4.40 -7.36 8.79
CA LEU A 30 3.22 -6.63 8.35
C LEU A 30 3.57 -5.16 8.19
N VAL A 31 2.95 -4.51 7.21
CA VAL A 31 3.11 -3.09 6.94
C VAL A 31 1.78 -2.41 7.12
N ILE A 32 1.77 -1.31 7.87
CA ILE A 32 0.60 -0.47 8.11
C ILE A 32 0.68 0.74 7.21
N PHE A 33 -0.40 0.94 6.46
CA PHE A 33 -0.60 2.09 5.60
C PHE A 33 -1.83 2.86 6.02
N LYS A 34 -1.83 4.16 5.75
CA LYS A 34 -3.01 5.01 5.72
C LYS A 34 -3.55 5.07 4.31
N CYS A 35 -4.86 4.88 4.15
CA CYS A 35 -5.54 4.99 2.87
C CYS A 35 -5.62 6.44 2.41
N ASP A 36 -5.19 6.74 1.18
CA ASP A 36 -5.26 8.11 0.63
C ASP A 36 -6.67 8.48 0.13
N SER A 37 -7.61 7.52 0.17
CA SER A 37 -9.02 7.73 -0.23
C SER A 37 -9.94 7.96 0.97
N CYS A 38 -9.86 7.12 2.02
CA CYS A 38 -10.73 7.20 3.20
C CYS A 38 -9.99 7.58 4.49
N SER A 39 -8.67 7.74 4.46
CA SER A 39 -7.83 7.98 5.64
C SER A 39 -7.77 6.87 6.68
N ASP A 40 -8.42 5.72 6.45
CA ASP A 40 -8.36 4.57 7.35
C ASP A 40 -7.00 3.86 7.31
N GLU A 41 -6.61 3.28 8.44
CA GLU A 41 -5.43 2.43 8.54
C GLU A 41 -5.75 1.02 8.02
N PHE A 42 -4.82 0.44 7.25
CA PHE A 42 -4.96 -0.92 6.77
C PHE A 42 -3.61 -1.64 6.73
N ILE A 43 -3.68 -2.96 6.84
CA ILE A 43 -2.51 -3.82 6.98
C ILE A 43 -2.30 -4.59 5.68
N ARG A 44 -1.03 -4.74 5.27
CA ARG A 44 -0.62 -5.65 4.19
C ARG A 44 0.64 -6.42 4.54
N ASP A 45 0.78 -7.59 3.94
CA ASP A 45 1.96 -8.42 4.09
C ASP A 45 3.15 -7.80 3.35
N LYS A 46 4.29 -7.60 4.03
CA LYS A 46 5.49 -7.03 3.39
C LYS A 46 5.93 -7.83 2.16
N GLY A 47 5.79 -9.16 2.20
CA GLY A 47 6.16 -10.04 1.08
C GLY A 47 5.30 -9.91 -0.17
N ARG A 48 4.13 -9.26 -0.08
CA ARG A 48 3.24 -9.01 -1.23
C ARG A 48 3.41 -7.61 -1.82
N ILE A 49 4.31 -6.81 -1.28
CA ILE A 49 4.52 -5.42 -1.66
C ILE A 49 5.91 -5.30 -2.26
N ASP A 50 5.99 -4.63 -3.41
CA ASP A 50 7.27 -4.26 -3.99
C ASP A 50 8.02 -3.29 -3.05
N PRO A 51 9.31 -3.54 -2.73
CA PRO A 51 10.09 -2.68 -1.84
C PRO A 51 10.06 -1.19 -2.19
N LYS A 52 9.96 -0.84 -3.48
CA LYS A 52 9.91 0.55 -3.96
C LYS A 52 8.62 1.27 -3.58
N ARG A 53 7.57 0.52 -3.25
CA ARG A 53 6.27 1.07 -2.85
C ARG A 53 6.17 1.35 -1.35
N LEU A 54 7.20 1.04 -0.55
CA LEU A 54 7.26 1.43 0.87
C LEU A 54 7.73 2.89 1.05
N CYS A 55 7.27 3.80 0.21
CA CYS A 55 7.44 5.23 0.37
C CYS A 55 6.12 5.95 0.14
N ASP A 56 6.10 7.23 0.51
CA ASP A 56 4.91 8.09 0.41
C ASP A 56 4.68 8.65 -1.00
N ASP A 57 5.63 8.45 -1.92
CA ASP A 57 5.48 8.81 -3.33
C ASP A 57 4.40 7.99 -4.04
N TYR A 58 4.08 6.81 -3.50
CA TYR A 58 3.04 5.94 -4.05
C TYR A 58 1.73 6.12 -3.29
N SER A 59 0.64 6.13 -4.05
CA SER A 59 -0.69 6.11 -3.46
C SER A 59 -1.05 4.72 -2.92
N HIS A 60 -1.51 4.70 -1.68
CA HIS A 60 -1.90 3.52 -0.94
C HIS A 60 -3.41 3.55 -0.70
N VAL A 61 -4.11 2.59 -1.30
CA VAL A 61 -5.58 2.49 -1.22
C VAL A 61 -5.96 1.18 -0.52
N CYS A 62 -6.84 1.26 0.48
CA CYS A 62 -7.33 0.10 1.20
C CYS A 62 -8.22 -0.78 0.29
N PRO A 63 -8.37 -2.09 0.58
CA PRO A 63 -9.21 -2.98 -0.23
C PRO A 63 -10.71 -2.63 -0.20
N ASN A 64 -11.16 -1.86 0.79
CA ASN A 64 -12.55 -1.39 0.90
C ASN A 64 -12.85 -0.26 -0.10
N CYS A 65 -11.83 0.49 -0.51
CA CYS A 65 -11.96 1.51 -1.54
C CYS A 65 -11.68 0.92 -2.93
N ASP A 66 -12.27 1.49 -3.97
CA ASP A 66 -12.00 1.08 -5.36
C ASP A 66 -10.67 1.67 -5.86
N PRO A 67 -9.60 0.86 -6.02
CA PRO A 67 -8.30 1.35 -6.41
C PRO A 67 -8.25 1.79 -7.88
N LYS A 68 -9.08 1.18 -8.76
CA LYS A 68 -9.10 1.53 -10.19
C LYS A 68 -9.75 2.89 -10.37
N ARG A 69 -10.88 3.12 -9.72
CA ARG A 69 -11.60 4.40 -9.78
C ARG A 69 -10.76 5.53 -9.18
N PHE A 70 -10.05 5.27 -8.09
CA PHE A 70 -9.09 6.23 -7.52
C PHE A 70 -7.96 6.57 -8.50
N ALA A 71 -7.32 5.55 -9.10
CA ALA A 71 -6.23 5.76 -10.06
C ALA A 71 -6.70 6.55 -11.30
N GLN A 72 -7.90 6.25 -11.82
CA GLN A 72 -8.50 7.00 -12.92
C GLN A 72 -8.74 8.46 -12.55
N LYS A 73 -9.31 8.73 -11.37
CA LYS A 73 -9.54 10.11 -10.89
C LYS A 73 -8.24 10.90 -10.79
N ARG A 74 -7.20 10.32 -10.20
CA ARG A 74 -5.86 10.94 -10.11
C ARG A 74 -5.25 11.20 -11.50
N GLY A 75 -5.38 10.25 -12.43
CA GLY A 75 -4.92 10.44 -13.80
C GLY A 75 -5.68 11.53 -14.57
N VAL A 76 -6.97 11.76 -14.26
CA VAL A 76 -7.73 12.88 -14.83
C VAL A 76 -7.30 14.20 -14.19
N GLU A 77 -7.12 14.27 -12.88
CA GLU A 77 -6.60 15.45 -12.18
C GLU A 77 -5.23 15.87 -12.72
N GLN A 78 -4.32 14.91 -12.88
CA GLN A 78 -2.98 15.18 -13.42
C GLN A 78 -3.03 15.67 -14.87
N ARG A 79 -3.88 15.09 -15.71
CA ARG A 79 -4.10 15.59 -17.08
C ARG A 79 -4.65 17.01 -17.09
N ARG A 80 -5.59 17.35 -16.20
CA ARG A 80 -6.12 18.71 -16.08
C ARG A 80 -5.04 19.71 -15.64
N ARG A 81 -4.18 19.32 -14.69
CA ARG A 81 -3.02 20.12 -14.28
C ARG A 81 -2.05 20.38 -15.43
N LEU A 82 -1.77 19.37 -16.25
CA LEU A 82 -0.88 19.51 -17.41
C LEU A 82 -1.52 20.28 -18.58
N ASN A 83 -2.84 20.29 -18.69
CA ASN A 83 -3.60 21.03 -19.72
C ASN A 83 -3.82 22.52 -19.38
N LEU A 84 -3.06 23.08 -18.44
CA LEU A 84 -3.06 24.51 -18.19
C LEU A 84 -2.38 25.24 -19.36
N ARG A 85 -2.89 26.42 -19.68
CA ARG A 85 -2.29 27.26 -20.73
C ARG A 85 -0.98 27.86 -20.24
N VAL A 86 -0.02 28.03 -21.15
CA VAL A 86 1.32 28.58 -20.85
C VAL A 86 1.27 30.01 -20.27
N ASP A 87 0.18 30.75 -20.50
CA ASP A 87 -0.07 32.09 -19.98
C ASP A 87 -0.55 32.12 -18.51
N SER A 88 -0.82 30.96 -17.91
CA SER A 88 -1.15 30.89 -16.49
C SER A 88 0.10 31.18 -15.65
N MET A 89 0.11 32.30 -14.92
CA MET A 89 1.19 32.75 -14.03
C MET A 89 1.37 31.86 -12.77
N ILE A 90 1.06 30.57 -12.87
CA ILE A 90 1.09 29.63 -11.76
C ILE A 90 2.43 28.89 -11.80
N ASP A 91 3.23 29.05 -10.76
CA ASP A 91 4.48 28.31 -10.60
C ASP A 91 4.21 26.80 -10.57
N ILE A 92 4.98 26.02 -11.34
CA ILE A 92 4.89 24.55 -11.41
C ILE A 92 5.08 23.91 -10.02
N THR A 93 5.84 24.55 -9.13
CA THR A 93 6.07 24.10 -7.75
C THR A 93 4.87 24.28 -6.82
N LYS A 94 3.91 25.14 -7.18
CA LYS A 94 2.66 25.39 -6.42
C LYS A 94 1.47 24.62 -6.99
N LEU A 95 1.70 23.76 -7.98
CA LEU A 95 0.73 23.04 -8.81
C LEU A 95 0.64 21.56 -8.41
#